data_AF-A0A3C1P3T5-F1
#
_entry.id   AF-A0A3C1P3T5-F1
#
_cell.length_a   1.000
_cell.length_b   1.000
_cell.length_c   1.000
_cell.angle_alpha   90.00
_cell.angle_beta   90.00
_cell.angle_gamma   90.00
#
_symmetry.space_group_name_H-M   'P 1'
#
loop_
_entity.id
_entity.type
_entity.pdbx_description
1 polymer ?
#
loop_
_entity_poly.entity_id
_entity_poly.type
_entity_poly.pdbx_seq_one_letter_code
_entity_poly.pdbx_strand_id
1 'polypeptide(L)'
;MAWRLDLGAMPVPSVPVLDDEQARVVAHRSGPLLVLAGPGTGKTTTLVEAIAARLGDESEPLPAESILALTFGRRAALDLRDRVIARTGGGLVPTVATFHAFAYALLRATATAEEYLSPPRLMSGAEEDVRIRELLRGAVIDGTVDWPEDLVGALPTLGLANEVRAVLSRARELGLDGTALRRVGDAVDRPAWRAVGQLAEQEQEVMALENVLDYGELLVRAVLRAQDPAVQRLLHSRYRAVFVDEYQDTDPLQVALLRALVGPEASLIAVGDPDQSIYAFRGA
;
A
#
# COMPACT_ATOMS: atom_id res chain seq x y z
N MET A 1 -14.11 -10.59 -44.07
CA MET A 1 -14.11 -9.31 -43.34
C MET A 1 -12.68 -8.81 -43.26
N ALA A 2 -12.39 -7.67 -43.86
CA ALA A 2 -11.06 -7.07 -43.81
C ALA A 2 -11.01 -6.11 -42.61
N TRP A 3 -10.21 -6.45 -41.60
CA TRP A 3 -9.94 -5.55 -40.48
C TRP A 3 -8.94 -4.49 -40.95
N ARG A 4 -9.22 -3.22 -40.67
CA ARG A 4 -8.32 -2.10 -40.94
C ARG A 4 -7.89 -1.53 -39.60
N LEU A 5 -6.58 -1.56 -39.34
CA LEU A 5 -6.00 -0.95 -38.15
C LEU A 5 -6.17 0.56 -38.25
N ASP A 6 -6.93 1.15 -37.32
CA ASP A 6 -7.05 2.59 -37.20
C ASP A 6 -5.82 3.13 -36.49
N LEU A 7 -5.05 3.96 -37.20
CA LEU A 7 -3.86 4.64 -36.69
C LEU A 7 -4.13 6.12 -36.39
N GLY A 8 -5.41 6.54 -36.40
CA GLY A 8 -5.82 7.87 -35.96
C GLY A 8 -5.43 8.11 -34.51
N ALA A 9 -5.16 9.37 -34.17
CA ALA A 9 -4.96 9.75 -32.78
C ALA A 9 -6.22 9.35 -31.98
N MET A 10 -6.02 8.63 -30.88
CA MET A 10 -7.10 8.31 -29.95
C MET A 10 -7.82 9.61 -29.57
N PRO A 11 -9.13 9.76 -29.85
CA PRO A 11 -9.84 10.98 -29.50
C PRO A 11 -9.78 11.14 -27.98
N VAL A 12 -9.37 12.33 -27.54
CA VAL A 12 -9.45 12.70 -26.12
C VAL A 12 -10.94 12.69 -25.76
N PRO A 13 -11.37 11.90 -24.74
CA PRO A 13 -12.76 11.90 -24.30
C PRO A 13 -13.21 13.32 -23.97
N SER A 14 -14.41 13.69 -24.42
CA SER A 14 -15.03 14.95 -24.01
C SER A 14 -15.15 15.01 -22.49
N VAL A 15 -14.91 16.19 -21.90
CA VAL A 15 -15.10 16.43 -20.47
C VAL A 15 -16.52 15.97 -20.08
N PRO A 16 -16.67 15.03 -19.13
CA PRO A 16 -17.99 14.60 -18.68
C PRO A 16 -18.73 15.77 -18.03
N VAL A 17 -20.06 15.77 -18.11
CA VAL A 17 -20.88 16.72 -17.34
C VAL A 17 -20.81 16.29 -15.88
N LEU A 18 -20.13 17.08 -15.06
CA LEU A 18 -20.01 16.87 -13.63
C LEU A 18 -21.23 17.46 -12.92
N ASP A 19 -21.72 16.78 -11.89
CA ASP A 19 -22.66 17.39 -10.95
C ASP A 19 -21.94 18.39 -10.02
N ASP A 20 -22.72 19.14 -9.22
CA ASP A 20 -22.18 20.16 -8.33
C ASP A 20 -21.23 19.59 -7.26
N GLU A 21 -21.45 18.35 -6.81
CA GLU A 21 -20.60 17.72 -5.80
C GLU A 21 -19.25 17.30 -6.41
N GLN A 22 -19.29 16.64 -7.56
CA GLN A 22 -18.12 16.27 -8.35
C GLN A 22 -17.30 17.51 -8.74
N ALA A 23 -17.97 18.59 -9.18
CA ALA A 23 -17.31 19.85 -9.50
C ALA A 23 -16.59 20.45 -8.28
N ARG A 24 -17.17 20.36 -7.07
CA ARG A 24 -16.51 20.82 -5.84
C ARG A 24 -15.28 19.97 -5.49
N VAL A 25 -15.33 18.65 -5.70
CA VAL A 25 -14.16 17.78 -5.53
C VAL A 25 -13.05 18.16 -6.52
N VAL A 26 -13.41 18.35 -7.80
CA VAL A 26 -12.46 18.77 -8.85
C VAL A 26 -11.86 20.15 -8.56
N ALA A 27 -12.62 21.06 -7.96
CA ALA A 27 -12.18 22.41 -7.59
C ALA A 27 -11.35 22.46 -6.29
N HIS A 28 -11.28 21.38 -5.51
CA HIS A 28 -10.50 21.34 -4.27
C HIS A 28 -9.01 21.55 -4.57
N ARG A 29 -8.33 22.47 -3.85
CA ARG A 29 -6.94 22.87 -4.11
C ARG A 29 -5.98 22.75 -2.93
N SER A 30 -6.46 22.66 -1.70
CA SER A 30 -5.60 22.72 -0.51
C SER A 30 -6.15 21.89 0.66
N GLY A 31 -5.24 21.26 1.41
CA GLY A 31 -5.59 20.42 2.56
C GLY A 31 -6.29 19.10 2.20
N PRO A 32 -6.69 18.33 3.22
CA PRO A 32 -7.32 17.02 3.04
C PRO A 32 -8.82 17.13 2.76
N LEU A 33 -9.30 16.31 1.81
CA LEU A 33 -10.71 16.10 1.48
C LEU A 33 -10.98 14.59 1.43
N LEU A 34 -11.97 14.14 2.22
CA LEU A 34 -12.51 12.79 2.14
C LEU A 34 -13.85 12.84 1.42
N VAL A 35 -13.99 12.06 0.35
CA VAL A 35 -15.20 11.94 -0.45
C VAL A 35 -15.82 10.58 -0.17
N LEU A 36 -16.98 10.59 0.49
CA LEU A 36 -17.78 9.40 0.72
C LEU A 36 -18.76 9.24 -0.44
N ALA A 37 -18.59 8.18 -1.22
CA ALA A 37 -19.31 8.03 -2.46
C ALA A 37 -19.74 6.58 -2.67
N GLY A 38 -21.04 6.37 -2.88
CA GLY A 38 -21.63 5.05 -3.09
C GLY A 38 -21.18 4.34 -4.38
N PRO A 39 -21.64 3.10 -4.65
CA PRO A 39 -21.38 2.44 -5.92
C PRO A 39 -22.00 3.21 -7.08
N GLY A 40 -21.28 3.34 -8.20
CA GLY A 40 -21.81 3.93 -9.44
C GLY A 40 -21.96 5.46 -9.45
N THR A 41 -21.54 6.18 -8.41
CA THR A 41 -21.64 7.66 -8.33
C THR A 41 -20.55 8.42 -9.11
N GLY A 42 -19.70 7.71 -9.86
CA GLY A 42 -18.63 8.34 -10.64
C GLY A 42 -17.35 8.67 -9.84
N LYS A 43 -17.07 7.96 -8.74
CA LYS A 43 -15.82 8.05 -7.95
C LYS A 43 -14.56 8.20 -8.82
N THR A 44 -14.30 7.19 -9.64
CA THR A 44 -13.13 7.15 -10.52
C THR A 44 -13.14 8.28 -11.55
N THR A 45 -14.30 8.62 -12.12
CA THR A 45 -14.43 9.74 -13.07
C THR A 45 -14.05 11.05 -12.40
N THR A 46 -14.52 11.28 -11.18
CA THR A 46 -14.23 12.47 -10.39
C THR A 46 -12.73 12.59 -10.10
N LEU A 47 -12.07 11.48 -9.72
CA LEU A 47 -10.61 11.45 -9.54
C LEU A 47 -9.85 11.77 -10.83
N VAL A 48 -10.26 11.18 -11.96
CA VAL A 48 -9.62 11.44 -13.25
C VAL A 48 -9.73 12.91 -13.64
N GLU A 49 -10.92 13.52 -13.49
CA GLU A 49 -11.12 14.94 -13.79
C GLU A 49 -10.36 15.85 -12.81
N ALA A 50 -10.27 15.48 -11.53
CA ALA A 50 -9.49 16.24 -10.56
C ALA A 50 -7.99 16.21 -10.89
N ILE A 51 -7.46 15.06 -11.31
CA ILE A 51 -6.07 14.93 -11.80
C ILE A 51 -5.87 15.75 -13.08
N ALA A 52 -6.76 15.62 -14.05
CA ALA A 52 -6.69 16.39 -15.30
C ALA A 52 -6.74 17.90 -15.06
N ALA A 53 -7.57 18.35 -14.11
CA ALA A 53 -7.66 19.75 -13.71
C ALA A 53 -6.37 20.27 -13.07
N ARG A 54 -5.57 19.43 -12.39
CA ARG A 54 -4.26 19.84 -11.88
C ARG A 54 -3.19 19.95 -12.96
N LEU A 55 -3.24 19.08 -13.95
CA LEU A 55 -2.31 19.11 -15.07
C LEU A 55 -2.59 20.27 -16.03
N GLY A 56 -3.88 20.57 -16.27
CA GLY A 56 -4.33 21.57 -17.24
C GLY A 56 -4.74 22.91 -16.64
N ASP A 57 -4.43 23.20 -15.37
CA ASP A 57 -4.74 24.49 -14.75
C ASP A 57 -3.99 25.61 -15.50
N GLU A 58 -4.72 26.57 -16.08
CA GLU A 58 -4.12 27.65 -16.86
C GLU A 58 -3.33 28.64 -16.00
N SER A 59 -3.66 28.75 -14.71
CA SER A 59 -3.02 29.71 -13.81
C SER A 59 -1.77 29.10 -13.15
N GLU A 60 -1.85 27.86 -12.69
CA GLU A 60 -0.74 27.17 -12.04
C GLU A 60 -0.79 25.65 -12.34
N PRO A 61 -0.33 25.20 -13.52
CA PRO A 61 -0.31 23.79 -13.85
C PRO A 61 0.71 23.05 -12.98
N LEU A 62 0.31 21.93 -12.41
CA LEU A 62 1.24 21.06 -11.67
C LEU A 62 2.03 20.17 -12.64
N PRO A 63 3.36 20.05 -12.48
CA PRO A 63 4.12 19.03 -13.17
C PRO A 63 3.58 17.63 -12.85
N ALA A 64 3.58 16.72 -13.83
CA ALA A 64 3.03 15.38 -13.65
C ALA A 64 3.72 14.60 -12.51
N GLU A 65 5.03 14.78 -12.35
CA GLU A 65 5.83 14.20 -11.27
C GLU A 65 5.44 14.68 -9.87
N SER A 66 4.70 15.80 -9.79
CA SER A 66 4.17 16.36 -8.54
C SER A 66 2.78 15.86 -8.18
N ILE A 67 2.19 15.00 -9.01
CA ILE A 67 0.90 14.38 -8.79
C ILE A 67 1.09 12.88 -8.55
N LEU A 68 0.48 12.38 -7.47
CA LEU A 68 0.47 10.97 -7.12
C LEU A 68 -0.96 10.49 -6.94
N ALA A 69 -1.32 9.38 -7.59
CA ALA A 69 -2.56 8.66 -7.35
C ALA A 69 -2.24 7.25 -6.82
N LEU A 70 -2.80 6.94 -5.65
CA LEU A 70 -2.67 5.65 -4.99
C LEU A 70 -3.99 4.90 -5.04
N THR A 71 -3.94 3.62 -5.35
CA THR A 71 -5.12 2.73 -5.34
C THR A 71 -4.82 1.49 -4.51
N PHE A 72 -5.86 0.75 -4.10
CA PHE A 72 -5.67 -0.51 -3.38
C PHE A 72 -5.15 -1.64 -4.29
N GLY A 73 -5.84 -1.88 -5.42
CA GLY A 73 -5.56 -3.00 -6.31
C GLY A 73 -4.73 -2.66 -7.55
N ARG A 74 -3.97 -3.63 -8.07
CA ARG A 74 -3.20 -3.47 -9.32
C ARG A 74 -4.08 -3.14 -10.53
N ARG A 75 -5.25 -3.78 -10.62
CA ARG A 75 -6.23 -3.52 -11.69
C ARG A 75 -6.76 -2.09 -11.61
N ALA A 76 -7.13 -1.62 -10.42
CA ALA A 76 -7.59 -0.24 -10.20
C ALA A 76 -6.50 0.78 -10.60
N ALA A 77 -5.23 0.54 -10.25
CA ALA A 77 -4.11 1.39 -10.65
C ALA A 77 -3.98 1.47 -12.18
N LEU A 78 -4.06 0.33 -12.87
CA LEU A 78 -3.98 0.27 -14.33
C LEU A 78 -5.16 1.00 -14.98
N ASP A 79 -6.38 0.70 -14.54
CA ASP A 79 -7.60 1.30 -15.07
C ASP A 79 -7.62 2.83 -14.86
N LEU A 80 -7.21 3.31 -13.67
CA LEU A 80 -7.10 4.74 -13.37
C LEU A 80 -6.04 5.42 -14.25
N ARG A 81 -4.87 4.79 -14.40
CA ARG A 81 -3.79 5.31 -15.25
C ARG A 81 -4.23 5.44 -16.70
N ASP A 82 -4.85 4.40 -17.25
CA ASP A 82 -5.27 4.38 -18.65
C ASP A 82 -6.35 5.44 -18.91
N ARG A 83 -7.25 5.68 -17.95
CA ARG A 83 -8.24 6.77 -18.00
C ARG A 83 -7.59 8.15 -17.95
N VAL A 84 -6.60 8.36 -17.07
CA VAL A 84 -5.86 9.64 -17.01
C VAL A 84 -5.15 9.91 -18.34
N ILE A 85 -4.46 8.90 -18.89
CA ILE A 85 -3.77 9.01 -20.20
C ILE A 85 -4.75 9.40 -21.31
N ALA A 86 -5.88 8.69 -21.39
CA ALA A 86 -6.90 8.99 -22.39
C ALA A 86 -7.44 10.41 -22.22
N ARG A 87 -7.68 10.84 -20.98
CA ARG A 87 -8.24 12.15 -20.65
C ARG A 87 -7.30 13.33 -20.91
N THR A 88 -6.00 13.14 -20.76
CA THR A 88 -4.99 14.20 -20.97
C THR A 88 -4.45 14.24 -22.40
N GLY A 89 -4.78 13.24 -23.24
CA GLY A 89 -4.31 13.17 -24.62
C GLY A 89 -2.86 12.70 -24.78
N GLY A 90 -2.33 11.97 -23.79
CA GLY A 90 -0.94 11.50 -23.76
C GLY A 90 0.05 12.51 -23.14
N GLY A 91 1.35 12.23 -23.23
CA GLY A 91 2.43 13.05 -22.65
C GLY A 91 2.97 12.53 -21.31
N LEU A 92 3.46 13.43 -20.46
CA LEU A 92 3.91 13.09 -19.11
C LEU A 92 2.70 12.79 -18.22
N VAL A 93 2.66 11.58 -17.67
CA VAL A 93 1.54 11.09 -16.87
C VAL A 93 1.95 11.10 -15.39
N PRO A 94 1.05 11.50 -14.48
CA PRO A 94 1.26 11.35 -13.05
C PRO A 94 1.66 9.93 -12.63
N THR A 95 2.26 9.83 -11.45
CA THR A 95 2.49 8.52 -10.86
C THR A 95 1.15 7.94 -10.42
N VAL A 96 0.74 6.83 -11.03
CA VAL A 96 -0.44 6.04 -10.60
C VAL A 96 0.04 4.66 -10.18
N ALA A 97 -0.17 4.30 -8.92
CA ALA A 97 0.40 3.09 -8.35
C ALA A 97 -0.48 2.51 -7.23
N THR A 98 -0.21 1.27 -6.86
CA THR A 98 -0.68 0.74 -5.58
C THR A 98 0.19 1.24 -4.43
N PHE A 99 -0.30 1.21 -3.19
CA PHE A 99 0.52 1.52 -2.01
C PHE A 99 1.82 0.71 -1.96
N HIS A 100 1.76 -0.60 -2.23
CA HIS A 100 2.94 -1.48 -2.25
C HIS A 100 3.92 -1.12 -3.37
N ALA A 101 3.42 -0.82 -4.58
CA ALA A 101 4.28 -0.41 -5.69
C ALA A 101 4.97 0.93 -5.40
N PHE A 102 4.25 1.87 -4.79
CA PHE A 102 4.81 3.14 -4.33
C PHE A 102 5.85 2.95 -3.22
N ALA A 103 5.54 2.13 -2.20
CA ALA A 103 6.46 1.80 -1.11
C ALA A 103 7.78 1.21 -1.64
N TYR A 104 7.71 0.26 -2.57
CA TYR A 104 8.90 -0.29 -3.20
C TYR A 104 9.68 0.77 -3.99
N ALA A 105 8.99 1.60 -4.78
CA ALA A 105 9.64 2.69 -5.52
C ALA A 105 10.32 3.69 -4.59
N LEU A 106 9.71 4.02 -3.44
CA LEU A 106 10.27 4.91 -2.43
C LEU A 106 11.57 4.34 -1.85
N LEU A 107 11.57 3.07 -1.43
CA LEU A 107 12.77 2.41 -0.92
C LEU A 107 13.89 2.39 -1.95
N ARG A 108 13.56 2.12 -3.22
CA ARG A 108 14.54 2.13 -4.33
C ARG A 108 15.09 3.53 -4.61
N ALA A 109 14.25 4.56 -4.59
CA ALA A 109 14.64 5.93 -4.90
C ALA A 109 15.48 6.59 -3.78
N THR A 110 15.36 6.09 -2.56
CA THR A 110 16.06 6.62 -1.38
C THR A 110 17.11 5.66 -0.83
N ALA A 111 17.41 4.58 -1.56
CA ALA A 111 18.37 3.57 -1.19
C ALA A 111 19.77 4.18 -0.96
N THR A 112 20.45 3.73 0.08
CA THR A 112 21.89 3.97 0.24
C THR A 112 22.68 3.29 -0.90
N ALA A 113 23.95 3.64 -1.06
CA ALA A 113 24.79 3.00 -2.07
C ALA A 113 24.87 1.47 -1.91
N GLU A 114 24.90 0.98 -0.67
CA GLU A 114 24.91 -0.45 -0.35
C GLU A 114 23.56 -1.11 -0.70
N GLU A 115 22.45 -0.52 -0.25
CA GLU A 115 21.09 -1.00 -0.57
C GLU A 115 20.81 -0.98 -2.08
N TYR A 116 21.39 -0.03 -2.81
CA TYR A 116 21.24 0.05 -4.26
C TYR A 116 21.95 -1.12 -4.98
N LEU A 117 23.13 -1.51 -4.50
CA LEU A 117 23.91 -2.63 -5.05
C LEU A 117 23.31 -4.00 -4.69
N SER A 118 22.62 -4.10 -3.56
CA SER A 118 21.95 -5.32 -3.11
C SER A 118 20.50 -5.02 -2.72
N PRO A 119 19.61 -4.79 -3.70
CA PRO A 119 18.22 -4.46 -3.40
C PRO A 119 17.47 -5.67 -2.83
N PRO A 120 16.60 -5.47 -1.84
CA PRO A 120 15.84 -6.56 -1.27
C PRO A 120 14.90 -7.18 -2.31
N ARG A 121 14.76 -8.50 -2.26
CA ARG A 121 13.81 -9.24 -3.11
C ARG A 121 12.46 -9.36 -2.42
N LEU A 122 11.38 -9.08 -3.14
CA LEU A 122 10.03 -9.33 -2.64
C LEU A 122 9.68 -10.82 -2.76
N MET A 123 9.19 -11.40 -1.67
CA MET A 123 8.63 -12.75 -1.64
C MET A 123 7.21 -12.75 -2.19
N SER A 124 6.85 -13.82 -2.89
CA SER A 124 5.47 -14.15 -3.19
C SER A 124 4.79 -14.75 -1.96
N GLY A 125 3.45 -14.71 -1.92
CA GLY A 125 2.70 -15.32 -0.82
C GLY A 125 2.94 -16.83 -0.70
N ALA A 126 3.24 -17.53 -1.80
CA ALA A 126 3.59 -18.94 -1.76
C ALA A 126 4.97 -19.20 -1.12
N GLU A 127 5.94 -18.30 -1.33
CA GLU A 127 7.24 -18.37 -0.67
C GLU A 127 7.11 -18.07 0.83
N GLU A 128 6.28 -17.10 1.19
CA GLU A 128 5.94 -16.80 2.58
C GLU A 128 5.28 -18.01 3.28
N ASP A 129 4.33 -18.67 2.62
CA ASP A 129 3.68 -19.89 3.14
C ASP A 129 4.70 -21.02 3.40
N VAL A 130 5.66 -21.20 2.49
CA VAL A 130 6.76 -22.17 2.67
C VAL A 130 7.66 -21.77 3.83
N ARG A 131 8.02 -20.48 3.91
CA ARG A 131 8.90 -19.94 4.96
C ARG A 131 8.32 -20.16 6.36
N ILE A 132 7.05 -19.81 6.57
CA ILE A 132 6.39 -20.00 7.87
C ILE A 132 6.38 -21.48 8.27
N ARG A 133 6.12 -22.38 7.32
CA ARG A 133 6.16 -23.83 7.59
C ARG A 133 7.56 -24.35 7.94
N GLU A 134 8.59 -23.83 7.29
CA GLU A 134 9.98 -24.20 7.59
C GLU A 134 10.37 -23.72 8.99
N LEU A 135 10.03 -22.49 9.35
CA LEU A 135 10.27 -21.94 10.68
C LEU A 135 9.53 -22.71 11.76
N LEU A 136 8.25 -23.05 11.55
CA LEU A 136 7.48 -23.87 12.49
C LEU A 136 8.10 -25.25 12.69
N ARG A 137 8.58 -25.88 11.61
CA ARG A 137 9.27 -27.17 11.69
C ARG A 137 10.62 -27.06 12.41
N GLY A 138 11.41 -26.04 12.09
CA GLY A 138 12.70 -25.78 12.74
C GLY A 138 12.53 -25.53 14.24
N ALA A 139 11.54 -24.72 14.61
CA ALA A 139 11.22 -24.44 16.01
C ALA A 139 10.93 -25.70 16.84
N VAL A 140 10.28 -26.72 16.25
CA VAL A 140 10.05 -28.01 16.90
C VAL A 140 11.33 -28.82 17.06
N ILE A 141 12.17 -28.84 16.03
CA ILE A 141 13.40 -29.65 16.00
C ILE A 141 14.44 -29.07 16.96
N ASP A 142 14.59 -27.75 16.94
CA ASP A 142 15.66 -27.04 17.64
C ASP A 142 15.23 -26.54 19.03
N GLY A 143 13.93 -26.58 19.35
CA GLY A 143 13.38 -26.09 20.62
C GLY A 143 13.55 -24.59 20.81
N THR A 144 13.54 -23.82 19.71
CA THR A 144 13.86 -22.38 19.72
C THR A 144 12.66 -21.49 20.06
N VAL A 145 11.44 -22.05 20.09
CA VAL A 145 10.18 -21.36 20.41
C VAL A 145 9.40 -22.18 21.42
N ASP A 146 8.89 -21.51 22.46
CA ASP A 146 8.16 -22.12 23.56
C ASP A 146 6.68 -22.33 23.20
N TRP A 147 6.41 -23.30 22.32
CA TRP A 147 5.04 -23.64 21.92
C TRP A 147 4.25 -24.30 23.06
N PRO A 148 2.96 -23.95 23.24
CA PRO A 148 2.07 -24.65 24.16
C PRO A 148 1.95 -26.15 23.84
N GLU A 149 1.94 -27.00 24.85
CA GLU A 149 1.94 -28.47 24.71
C GLU A 149 0.78 -28.98 23.83
N ASP A 150 -0.39 -28.35 23.95
CA ASP A 150 -1.59 -28.66 23.17
C ASP A 150 -1.47 -28.30 21.68
N LEU A 151 -0.58 -27.37 21.32
CA LEU A 151 -0.32 -26.97 19.94
C LEU A 151 0.81 -27.75 19.27
N VAL A 152 1.67 -28.43 20.04
CA VAL A 152 2.85 -29.15 19.49
C VAL A 152 2.46 -30.13 18.38
N GLY A 153 1.38 -30.89 18.58
CA GLY A 153 0.89 -31.84 17.57
C GLY A 153 0.36 -31.20 16.29
N ALA A 154 -0.01 -29.92 16.33
CA ALA A 154 -0.54 -29.16 15.19
C ALA A 154 0.54 -28.39 14.40
N LEU A 155 1.75 -28.21 14.95
CA LEU A 155 2.87 -27.51 14.30
C LEU A 155 3.21 -27.99 12.88
N PRO A 156 3.15 -29.30 12.56
CA PRO A 156 3.41 -29.77 11.20
C PRO A 156 2.27 -29.50 10.20
N THR A 157 1.11 -29.04 10.66
CA THR A 157 -0.09 -28.92 9.82
C THR A 157 -0.10 -27.65 9.00
N LEU A 158 -0.71 -27.71 7.80
CA LEU A 158 -0.93 -26.53 6.97
C LEU A 158 -1.90 -25.53 7.63
N GLY A 159 -2.88 -26.04 8.38
CA GLY A 159 -3.87 -25.20 9.06
C GLY A 159 -3.22 -24.24 10.05
N LEU A 160 -2.38 -24.76 10.96
CA LEU A 160 -1.71 -23.91 11.94
C LEU A 160 -0.73 -22.93 11.28
N ALA A 161 -0.02 -23.36 10.23
CA ALA A 161 0.86 -22.45 9.49
C ALA A 161 0.11 -21.26 8.88
N ASN A 162 -1.08 -21.49 8.32
CA ASN A 162 -1.92 -20.43 7.78
C ASN A 162 -2.41 -19.47 8.86
N GLU A 163 -2.83 -19.99 10.02
CA GLU A 163 -3.26 -19.17 11.17
C GLU A 163 -2.12 -18.32 11.72
N VAL A 164 -0.93 -18.92 11.90
CA VAL A 164 0.26 -18.19 12.36
C VAL A 164 0.60 -17.07 11.39
N ARG A 165 0.65 -17.36 10.08
CA ARG A 165 0.89 -16.32 9.07
C ARG A 165 -0.15 -15.20 9.13
N ALA A 166 -1.43 -15.54 9.29
CA ALA A 166 -2.49 -14.53 9.40
C ALA A 166 -2.28 -13.62 10.63
N VAL A 167 -1.88 -14.19 11.78
CA VAL A 167 -1.53 -13.41 12.97
C VAL A 167 -0.32 -12.53 12.73
N LEU A 168 0.73 -13.04 12.09
CA LEU A 168 1.94 -12.26 11.79
C LEU A 168 1.68 -11.11 10.82
N SER A 169 0.89 -11.35 9.77
CA SER A 169 0.44 -10.29 8.85
C SER A 169 -0.32 -9.22 9.61
N ARG A 170 -1.30 -9.63 10.43
CA ARG A 170 -2.13 -8.69 11.17
C ARG A 170 -1.36 -7.90 12.22
N ALA A 171 -0.41 -8.55 12.89
CA ALA A 171 0.49 -7.90 13.84
C ALA A 171 1.31 -6.81 13.15
N ARG A 172 1.92 -7.11 12.00
CA ARG A 172 2.67 -6.14 11.19
C ARG A 172 1.82 -4.95 10.78
N GLU A 173 0.62 -5.18 10.25
CA GLU A 173 -0.34 -4.12 9.90
C GLU A 173 -0.67 -3.19 11.07
N LEU A 174 -0.70 -3.72 12.30
CA LEU A 174 -0.93 -2.95 13.53
C LEU A 174 0.35 -2.32 14.10
N GLY A 175 1.50 -2.50 13.44
CA GLY A 175 2.80 -2.02 13.92
C GLY A 175 3.33 -2.79 15.14
N LEU A 176 2.89 -4.03 15.34
CA LEU A 176 3.36 -4.91 16.41
C LEU A 176 4.51 -5.77 15.89
N ASP A 177 5.71 -5.55 16.42
CA ASP A 177 6.85 -6.46 16.27
C ASP A 177 6.72 -7.69 17.19
N GLY A 178 7.62 -8.67 17.05
CA GLY A 178 7.57 -9.89 17.86
C GLY A 178 7.72 -9.65 19.36
N THR A 179 8.48 -8.62 19.76
CA THR A 179 8.60 -8.22 21.16
C THR A 179 7.30 -7.62 21.70
N ALA A 180 6.59 -6.80 20.91
CA ALA A 180 5.27 -6.29 21.25
C ALA A 180 4.24 -7.42 21.34
N LEU A 181 4.24 -8.36 20.39
CA LEU A 181 3.36 -9.54 20.43
C LEU A 181 3.57 -10.38 21.69
N ARG A 182 4.83 -10.61 22.09
CA ARG A 182 5.16 -11.31 23.34
C ARG A 182 4.60 -10.58 24.56
N ARG A 183 4.79 -9.27 24.64
CA ARG A 183 4.22 -8.45 25.73
C ARG A 183 2.69 -8.51 25.78
N VAL A 184 2.03 -8.50 24.63
CA VAL A 184 0.57 -8.68 24.57
C VAL A 184 0.19 -10.07 25.07
N GLY A 185 0.89 -11.12 24.61
CA GLY A 185 0.69 -12.49 25.08
C GLY A 185 0.87 -12.65 26.60
N ASP A 186 1.83 -11.95 27.19
CA ASP A 186 2.00 -11.88 28.65
C ASP A 186 0.83 -11.18 29.35
N ALA A 187 0.41 -10.03 28.83
CA ALA A 187 -0.65 -9.22 29.44
C ALA A 187 -2.01 -9.93 29.45
N VAL A 188 -2.29 -10.78 28.46
CA VAL A 188 -3.57 -11.51 28.36
C VAL A 188 -3.47 -12.99 28.76
N ASP A 189 -2.33 -13.42 29.30
CA ASP A 189 -2.01 -14.80 29.65
C ASP A 189 -2.32 -15.81 28.52
N ARG A 190 -1.79 -15.51 27.32
CA ARG A 190 -1.93 -16.34 26.12
C ARG A 190 -0.55 -16.84 25.67
N PRO A 191 -0.10 -18.02 26.13
CA PRO A 191 1.20 -18.59 25.77
C PRO A 191 1.43 -18.74 24.26
N ALA A 192 0.39 -19.07 23.49
CA ALA A 192 0.46 -19.16 22.03
C ALA A 192 0.88 -17.83 21.36
N TRP A 193 0.47 -16.67 21.91
CA TRP A 193 0.84 -15.37 21.36
C TRP A 193 2.29 -15.01 21.66
N ARG A 194 2.82 -15.45 22.81
CA ARG A 194 4.26 -15.38 23.07
C ARG A 194 5.05 -16.20 22.05
N ALA A 195 4.64 -17.44 21.80
CA ALA A 195 5.29 -18.32 20.83
C ALA A 195 5.28 -17.73 19.41
N VAL A 196 4.14 -17.17 18.97
CA VAL A 196 4.04 -16.48 17.68
C VAL A 196 4.96 -15.25 17.64
N GLY A 197 5.09 -14.49 18.73
CA GLY A 197 6.03 -13.36 18.79
C GLY A 197 7.51 -13.78 18.74
N GLN A 198 7.89 -14.90 19.37
CA GLN A 198 9.23 -15.49 19.22
C GLN A 198 9.49 -15.94 17.77
N LEU A 199 8.50 -16.59 17.14
CA LEU A 199 8.59 -16.99 15.72
C LEU A 199 8.70 -15.75 14.81
N ALA A 200 8.01 -14.65 15.12
CA ALA A 200 8.08 -13.41 14.37
C ALA A 200 9.49 -12.81 14.40
N GLU A 201 10.16 -12.81 15.56
CA GLU A 201 11.56 -12.37 15.70
C GLU A 201 12.49 -13.23 14.82
N GLN A 202 12.34 -14.56 14.88
CA GLN A 202 13.14 -15.48 14.04
C GLN A 202 12.88 -15.27 12.54
N GLU A 203 11.62 -15.09 12.15
CA GLU A 203 11.27 -14.84 10.75
C GLU A 203 11.92 -13.56 10.23
N GLN A 204 11.85 -12.47 10.99
CA GLN A 204 12.48 -11.20 10.63
C GLN A 204 14.01 -11.32 10.53
N GLU A 205 14.65 -12.06 11.44
CA GLU A 205 16.09 -12.32 11.39
C GLU A 205 16.48 -13.10 10.13
N VAL A 206 15.76 -14.17 9.80
CA VAL A 206 16.02 -14.97 8.59
C VAL A 206 15.79 -14.13 7.33
N MET A 207 14.69 -13.36 7.27
CA MET A 207 14.39 -12.49 6.13
C MET A 207 15.46 -11.40 5.94
N ALA A 208 15.97 -10.84 7.03
CA ALA A 208 17.04 -9.85 6.99
C ALA A 208 18.35 -10.46 6.47
N LEU A 209 18.71 -11.67 6.93
CA LEU A 209 19.91 -12.38 6.47
C LEU A 209 19.85 -12.72 4.97
N GLU A 210 18.68 -13.10 4.47
CA GLU A 210 18.48 -13.42 3.05
C GLU A 210 18.21 -12.19 2.17
N ASN A 211 18.10 -11.00 2.77
CA ASN A 211 17.72 -9.74 2.11
C ASN A 211 16.40 -9.88 1.31
N VAL A 212 15.39 -10.48 1.94
CA VAL A 212 14.04 -10.64 1.37
C VAL A 212 13.01 -9.88 2.19
N LEU A 213 11.91 -9.47 1.55
CA LEU A 213 10.78 -8.80 2.20
C LEU A 213 9.47 -9.45 1.76
N ASP A 214 8.51 -9.55 2.67
CA ASP A 214 7.11 -9.71 2.30
C ASP A 214 6.45 -8.34 2.07
N TYR A 215 5.15 -8.35 1.76
CA TYR A 215 4.41 -7.11 1.49
C TYR A 215 4.17 -6.24 2.73
N GLY A 216 4.02 -6.85 3.91
CA GLY A 216 3.82 -6.12 5.17
C GLY A 216 5.11 -5.41 5.59
N GLU A 217 6.22 -6.13 5.59
CA GLU A 217 7.55 -5.60 5.91
C GLU A 217 7.97 -4.51 4.91
N LEU A 218 7.61 -4.65 3.64
CA LEU A 218 7.80 -3.59 2.64
C LEU A 218 7.13 -2.28 3.06
N LEU A 219 5.88 -2.33 3.55
CA LEU A 219 5.17 -1.14 4.02
C LEU A 219 5.79 -0.59 5.31
N VAL A 220 6.15 -1.45 6.27
CA VAL A 220 6.83 -1.04 7.51
C VAL A 220 8.11 -0.25 7.18
N ARG A 221 8.98 -0.79 6.32
CA ARG A 221 10.21 -0.11 5.90
C ARG A 221 9.94 1.18 5.16
N ALA A 222 8.93 1.22 4.30
CA ALA A 222 8.56 2.44 3.58
C ALA A 222 8.04 3.53 4.53
N VAL A 223 7.26 3.18 5.55
CA VAL A 223 6.81 4.12 6.59
C VAL A 223 8.02 4.69 7.33
N LEU A 224 8.92 3.85 7.82
CA LEU A 224 10.13 4.28 8.52
C LEU A 224 11.00 5.19 7.63
N ARG A 225 11.18 4.81 6.36
CA ARG A 225 11.94 5.62 5.39
C ARG A 225 11.25 6.95 5.11
N ALA A 226 9.92 6.99 5.00
CA ALA A 226 9.16 8.22 4.77
C ALA A 226 9.16 9.18 5.98
N GLN A 227 9.41 8.66 7.19
CA GLN A 227 9.53 9.44 8.41
C GLN A 227 10.94 10.02 8.62
N ASP A 228 11.96 9.54 7.87
CA ASP A 228 13.26 10.19 7.86
C ASP A 228 13.12 11.66 7.41
N PRO A 229 13.63 12.65 8.17
CA PRO A 229 13.40 14.06 7.85
C PRO A 229 13.89 14.48 6.45
N ALA A 230 14.95 13.88 5.91
CA ALA A 230 15.44 14.22 4.59
C ALA A 230 14.53 13.65 3.49
N VAL A 231 14.09 12.40 3.65
CA VAL A 231 13.12 11.78 2.72
C VAL A 231 11.78 12.47 2.80
N GLN A 232 11.29 12.80 3.99
CA GLN A 232 10.02 13.50 4.18
C GLN A 232 10.01 14.85 3.45
N ARG A 233 11.08 15.66 3.58
CA ARG A 233 11.20 16.91 2.82
C ARG A 233 11.18 16.69 1.31
N LEU A 234 11.86 15.64 0.82
CA LEU A 234 11.82 15.28 -0.59
C LEU A 234 10.39 14.95 -1.03
N LEU A 235 9.69 14.11 -0.28
CA LEU A 235 8.30 13.72 -0.55
C LEU A 235 7.36 14.92 -0.56
N HIS A 236 7.44 15.79 0.46
CA HIS A 236 6.62 16.99 0.59
C HIS A 236 6.89 18.00 -0.53
N SER A 237 8.15 18.15 -0.94
CA SER A 237 8.51 19.04 -2.04
C SER A 237 8.08 18.50 -3.40
N ARG A 238 8.09 17.16 -3.56
CA ARG A 238 7.73 16.49 -4.79
C ARG A 238 6.21 16.47 -4.97
N TYR A 239 5.48 15.90 -4.03
CA TYR A 239 4.05 15.63 -4.22
C TYR A 239 3.18 16.76 -3.69
N ARG A 240 2.69 17.61 -4.61
CA ARG A 240 1.81 18.74 -4.32
C ARG A 240 0.32 18.37 -4.38
N ALA A 241 -0.03 17.30 -5.10
CA ALA A 241 -1.38 16.75 -5.12
C ALA A 241 -1.34 15.22 -5.00
N VAL A 242 -2.06 14.70 -4.01
CA VAL A 242 -2.17 13.27 -3.72
C VAL A 242 -3.62 12.85 -3.81
N PHE A 243 -3.87 11.78 -4.54
CA PHE A 243 -5.19 11.19 -4.75
C PHE A 243 -5.17 9.75 -4.23
N VAL A 244 -6.23 9.34 -3.52
CA VAL A 244 -6.37 7.97 -3.04
C VAL A 244 -7.74 7.44 -3.45
N ASP A 245 -7.74 6.32 -4.19
CA ASP A 245 -8.95 5.58 -4.55
C ASP A 245 -9.12 4.34 -3.66
N GLU A 246 -10.36 3.91 -3.47
CA GLU A 246 -10.74 2.80 -2.57
C GLU A 246 -10.19 2.97 -1.14
N TYR A 247 -10.33 4.17 -0.57
CA TYR A 247 -9.76 4.50 0.74
C TYR A 247 -10.27 3.62 1.88
N GLN A 248 -11.49 3.08 1.77
CA GLN A 248 -12.10 2.17 2.74
C GLN A 248 -11.37 0.83 2.90
N ASP A 249 -10.44 0.51 1.99
CA ASP A 249 -9.68 -0.74 1.99
C ASP A 249 -8.23 -0.52 2.47
N THR A 250 -7.90 0.67 2.99
CA THR A 250 -6.55 0.99 3.48
C THR A 250 -6.30 0.50 4.90
N ASP A 251 -5.17 -0.18 5.11
CA ASP A 251 -4.73 -0.62 6.43
C ASP A 251 -3.98 0.49 7.21
N PRO A 252 -3.70 0.32 8.51
CA PRO A 252 -3.02 1.34 9.31
C PRO A 252 -1.60 1.70 8.84
N LEU A 253 -0.85 0.77 8.22
CA LEU A 253 0.47 1.07 7.66
C LEU A 253 0.35 1.92 6.39
N GLN A 254 -0.63 1.65 5.53
CA GLN A 254 -0.92 2.48 4.36
C GLN A 254 -1.32 3.90 4.77
N VAL A 255 -2.14 4.02 5.81
CA VAL A 255 -2.51 5.33 6.40
C VAL A 255 -1.29 6.02 7.02
N ALA A 256 -0.42 5.28 7.72
CA ALA A 256 0.81 5.83 8.27
C ALA A 256 1.76 6.33 7.17
N LEU A 257 1.89 5.59 6.07
CA LEU A 257 2.69 5.99 4.92
C LEU A 257 2.11 7.25 4.26
N LEU A 258 0.79 7.30 4.08
CA LEU A 258 0.10 8.47 3.53
C LEU A 258 0.33 9.72 4.40
N ARG A 259 0.25 9.58 5.73
CA ARG A 259 0.50 10.68 6.67
C ARG A 259 1.95 11.19 6.62
N ALA A 260 2.93 10.29 6.46
CA ALA A 260 4.33 10.69 6.33
C ALA A 260 4.60 11.40 4.99
N LEU A 261 3.94 10.94 3.93
CA LEU A 261 4.09 11.37 2.54
C LEU A 261 3.46 12.74 2.23
N VAL A 262 2.27 13.02 2.77
CA VAL A 262 1.50 14.22 2.41
C VAL A 262 2.02 15.42 3.21
N GLY A 263 2.58 16.40 2.49
CA GLY A 263 3.05 17.65 3.09
C GLY A 263 1.90 18.60 3.46
N PRO A 264 2.15 19.60 4.33
CA PRO A 264 1.11 20.53 4.82
C PRO A 264 0.48 21.39 3.71
N GLU A 265 1.24 21.70 2.66
CA GLU A 265 0.79 22.51 1.52
C GLU A 265 0.18 21.65 0.40
N ALA A 266 0.22 20.32 0.52
CA ALA A 266 -0.31 19.44 -0.49
C ALA A 266 -1.84 19.33 -0.36
N SER A 267 -2.53 19.17 -1.48
CA SER A 267 -3.92 18.73 -1.46
C SER A 267 -3.99 17.22 -1.44
N LEU A 268 -4.80 16.67 -0.54
CA LEU A 268 -5.12 15.24 -0.49
C LEU A 268 -6.61 15.07 -0.81
N ILE A 269 -6.93 14.25 -1.81
CA ILE A 269 -8.31 13.81 -2.07
C ILE A 269 -8.36 12.29 -1.93
N ALA A 270 -9.01 11.81 -0.88
CA ALA A 270 -9.27 10.40 -0.67
C ALA A 270 -10.74 10.12 -1.00
N VAL A 271 -11.00 9.13 -1.84
CA VAL A 271 -12.36 8.70 -2.20
C VAL A 271 -12.55 7.29 -1.68
N GLY A 272 -13.70 7.06 -1.04
CA GLY A 272 -14.04 5.72 -0.55
C GLY A 272 -15.52 5.55 -0.31
N ASP A 273 -15.89 4.30 -0.05
CA ASP A 273 -17.25 3.88 0.23
C ASP A 273 -17.25 2.96 1.44
N PRO A 274 -17.66 3.43 2.64
CA PRO A 274 -17.63 2.61 3.84
C PRO A 274 -18.50 1.36 3.72
N ASP A 275 -19.56 1.40 2.90
CA ASP A 275 -20.46 0.27 2.66
C ASP A 275 -19.82 -0.80 1.74
N GLN A 276 -18.67 -0.50 1.11
CA GLN A 276 -17.89 -1.43 0.30
C GLN A 276 -16.59 -1.89 0.95
N SER A 277 -16.38 -1.66 2.26
CA SER A 277 -15.21 -2.22 2.94
C SER A 277 -15.32 -3.74 3.01
N ILE A 278 -14.68 -4.43 2.06
CA ILE A 278 -14.68 -5.89 1.96
C ILE A 278 -13.37 -6.50 2.46
N TYR A 279 -12.37 -5.66 2.77
CA TYR A 279 -11.05 -6.08 3.26
C TYR A 279 -10.85 -5.86 4.77
N ALA A 280 -11.91 -5.64 5.55
CA ALA A 280 -11.84 -5.53 7.02
C ALA A 280 -11.13 -6.74 7.68
N PHE A 281 -11.22 -7.94 7.10
CA PHE A 281 -10.51 -9.13 7.57
C PHE A 281 -8.98 -9.07 7.37
N ARG A 282 -8.49 -8.18 6.48
CA ARG A 282 -7.07 -7.81 6.29
C ARG A 282 -6.75 -6.46 6.91
N GLY A 283 -7.62 -5.96 7.78
CA GLY A 283 -7.27 -4.84 8.62
C GLY A 283 -7.57 -3.45 8.15
N ALA A 284 -8.32 -3.31 7.06
CA ALA A 284 -8.94 -2.05 6.64
C ALA A 284 -9.93 -1.51 7.68
#